data_AF-T1D1J4-F1
#
_entry.id   AF-T1D1J4-F1
#
_cell.length_a   1.000
_cell.length_b   1.000
_cell.length_c   1.000
_cell.angle_alpha   90.00
_cell.angle_beta   90.00
_cell.angle_gamma   90.00
#
_symmetry.space_group_name_H-M   'P 1'
#
loop_
_entity.id
_entity.type
_entity.pdbx_description
1 polymer ?
#
loop_
_entity_poly.entity_id
_entity_poly.type
_entity_poly.pdbx_seq_one_letter_code
_entity_poly.pdbx_strand_id
1 'polypeptide(L)'
;MILDYVLYMTYKPKYDDLMENPKIRRWFDNLKAKSILTATVYRRTLGYYCELEKTTPEKLLTDMKRLEFRDTFLDFVRKLEKEGKAGSYIARFKRVLRSWSKFNGIEIKLDVNIANENESP
;
A
#
# COMPACT_ATOMS: atom_id res chain seq x y z
N MET A 1 2.33 15.72 38.75
CA MET A 1 3.38 14.75 38.34
C MET A 1 2.87 13.36 37.95
N ILE A 2 1.59 12.97 38.19
CA ILE A 2 1.04 11.71 37.65
C ILE A 2 0.27 11.94 36.31
N LEU A 3 -0.17 13.17 36.03
CA LEU A 3 -0.92 13.48 34.80
C LEU A 3 -0.09 13.39 33.50
N ASP A 4 1.22 13.63 33.55
CA ASP A 4 2.08 13.58 32.35
C ASP A 4 2.34 12.15 31.85
N TYR A 5 2.17 11.14 32.71
CA TYR A 5 2.39 9.73 32.35
C TYR A 5 1.20 9.12 31.58
N VAL A 6 -0.02 9.64 31.80
CA VAL A 6 -1.24 9.15 31.13
C VAL A 6 -1.39 9.77 29.74
N LEU A 7 -0.87 10.97 29.49
CA LEU A 7 -0.89 11.59 28.16
C LEU A 7 0.08 10.92 27.17
N TYR A 8 1.07 10.17 27.68
CA TYR A 8 1.89 9.21 26.93
C TYR A 8 1.14 7.92 26.55
N MET A 9 -0.20 7.92 26.60
CA MET A 9 -1.05 6.97 25.88
C MET A 9 -0.92 7.16 24.36
N THR A 10 0.22 6.68 23.85
CA THR A 10 0.43 5.99 22.57
C THR A 10 -0.26 6.59 21.35
N TYR A 11 0.36 7.61 20.73
CA TYR A 11 0.13 7.87 19.30
C TYR A 11 0.60 6.64 18.50
N LYS A 12 -0.34 5.78 18.10
CA LYS A 12 -0.09 4.70 17.13
C LYS A 12 -0.20 5.29 15.72
N PRO A 13 0.87 5.33 14.92
CA PRO A 13 0.79 5.83 13.55
C PRO A 13 -0.28 5.04 12.77
N LYS A 14 -1.02 5.70 11.87
CA LYS A 14 -2.00 4.99 11.03
C LYS A 14 -1.34 3.80 10.30
N TYR A 15 -2.00 2.64 10.36
CA TYR A 15 -1.57 1.34 9.81
C TYR A 15 -0.35 0.68 10.47
N ASP A 16 -0.01 1.07 11.70
CA ASP A 16 1.08 0.42 12.44
C ASP A 16 0.72 -1.00 12.93
N ASP A 17 -0.58 -1.27 13.10
CA ASP A 17 -1.17 -2.58 13.37
C ASP A 17 -0.82 -3.62 12.30
N LEU A 18 -0.62 -3.21 11.05
CA LEU A 18 -0.15 -4.12 9.99
C LEU A 18 1.18 -4.80 10.32
N MET A 19 2.00 -4.23 11.20
CA MET A 19 3.28 -4.84 11.63
C MET A 19 3.10 -6.06 12.54
N GLU A 20 1.88 -6.34 12.99
CA GLU A 20 1.50 -7.57 13.70
C GLU A 20 1.45 -8.76 12.73
N ASN A 21 1.24 -8.52 11.43
CA ASN A 21 1.37 -9.56 10.40
C ASN A 21 2.86 -9.86 10.11
N PRO A 22 3.34 -11.11 10.32
CA PRO A 22 4.74 -11.48 10.08
C PRO A 22 5.21 -11.28 8.62
N LYS A 23 4.36 -11.47 7.62
CA LYS A 23 4.70 -11.25 6.20
C LYS A 23 4.93 -9.77 5.91
N ILE A 24 4.10 -8.90 6.47
CA ILE A 24 4.26 -7.44 6.32
C ILE A 24 5.52 -6.98 7.01
N ARG A 25 5.78 -7.46 8.24
CA ARG A 25 7.02 -7.15 8.97
C ARG A 25 8.27 -7.55 8.16
N ARG A 26 8.32 -8.78 7.64
CA ARG A 26 9.44 -9.25 6.81
C ARG A 26 9.61 -8.42 5.53
N TRP A 27 8.51 -8.08 4.85
CA TRP A 27 8.55 -7.22 3.67
C TRP A 27 9.05 -5.81 3.99
N PHE A 28 8.57 -5.24 5.10
CA PHE A 28 8.99 -3.94 5.61
C PHE A 28 10.49 -3.93 5.93
N ASP A 29 11.00 -4.92 6.65
CA ASP A 29 12.41 -5.03 7.00
C ASP A 29 13.29 -5.18 5.75
N ASN A 30 12.82 -5.95 4.75
CA ASN A 30 13.49 -6.06 3.44
C ASN A 30 13.56 -4.72 2.70
N LEU A 31 12.50 -3.91 2.72
CA LEU A 31 12.52 -2.56 2.14
C LEU A 31 13.40 -1.59 2.94
N LYS A 32 13.31 -1.68 4.28
CA LYS A 32 14.04 -0.84 5.23
C LYS A 32 15.55 -1.00 5.08
N ALA A 33 16.02 -2.19 4.71
CA ALA A 33 17.43 -2.44 4.39
C ALA A 33 17.99 -1.48 3.33
N LYS A 34 17.13 -0.92 2.46
CA LYS A 34 17.51 0.13 1.50
C LYS A 34 17.07 1.53 1.94
N SER A 35 15.86 1.66 2.50
CA SER A 35 15.31 2.95 2.92
C SER A 35 14.15 2.78 3.90
N ILE A 36 14.31 3.30 5.12
CA ILE A 36 13.24 3.37 6.11
C ILE A 36 12.06 4.23 5.64
N LEU A 37 12.34 5.30 4.90
CA LEU A 37 11.30 6.18 4.36
C LEU A 37 10.44 5.42 3.35
N THR A 38 11.07 4.69 2.42
CA THR A 38 10.36 3.86 1.45
C THR A 38 9.55 2.77 2.13
N ALA A 39 10.14 2.05 3.10
CA ALA A 39 9.44 1.01 3.86
C ALA A 39 8.17 1.56 4.55
N THR A 40 8.29 2.74 5.16
CA THR A 40 7.18 3.42 5.85
C THR A 40 6.09 3.87 4.89
N VAL A 41 6.47 4.52 3.78
CA VAL A 41 5.53 4.95 2.73
C VAL A 41 4.81 3.75 2.13
N TYR A 42 5.53 2.65 1.85
CA TYR A 42 4.97 1.46 1.23
C TYR A 42 3.99 0.75 2.16
N ARG A 43 4.33 0.57 3.44
CA ARG A 43 3.41 0.01 4.44
C ARG A 43 2.13 0.83 4.57
N ARG A 44 2.26 2.16 4.71
CA ARG A 44 1.10 3.06 4.85
C ARG A 44 0.23 3.04 3.59
N THR A 45 0.84 3.02 2.41
CA THR A 45 0.11 2.95 1.14
C THR A 45 -0.61 1.61 0.98
N LEU A 46 0.01 0.49 1.39
CA LEU A 46 -0.63 -0.82 1.40
C LEU A 46 -1.86 -0.84 2.31
N GLY A 47 -1.72 -0.33 3.54
CA GLY A 47 -2.85 -0.23 4.49
C GLY A 47 -3.97 0.66 3.98
N TYR A 48 -3.62 1.81 3.39
CA TYR A 48 -4.62 2.69 2.83
C TYR A 48 -5.31 2.13 1.58
N TYR A 49 -4.60 1.39 0.73
CA TYR A 49 -5.23 0.63 -0.36
C TYR A 49 -6.25 -0.37 0.18
N CYS A 50 -5.88 -1.11 1.24
CA CYS A 50 -6.77 -2.07 1.89
C CYS A 50 -8.03 -1.39 2.47
N GLU A 51 -7.87 -0.19 3.05
CA GLU A 51 -9.00 0.63 3.53
C GLU A 51 -9.93 1.07 2.40
N LEU A 52 -9.38 1.59 1.30
CA LEU A 52 -10.16 2.07 0.14
C LEU A 52 -10.95 0.95 -0.54
N GLU A 53 -10.31 -0.21 -0.71
CA GLU A 53 -10.87 -1.38 -1.41
C GLU A 53 -11.53 -2.39 -0.46
N LYS A 54 -11.68 -2.04 0.82
CA LYS A 54 -12.30 -2.88 1.87
C LYS A 54 -11.77 -4.33 1.85
N THR A 55 -10.46 -4.46 1.77
CA THR A 55 -9.74 -5.74 1.73
C THR A 55 -8.71 -5.82 2.87
N THR A 56 -7.97 -6.92 2.93
CA THR A 56 -6.82 -7.09 3.84
C THR A 56 -5.59 -7.46 3.03
N PRO A 57 -4.37 -7.29 3.56
CA PRO A 57 -3.16 -7.69 2.86
C PRO A 57 -3.13 -9.17 2.44
N GLU A 58 -3.76 -10.07 3.21
CA GLU A 58 -3.85 -11.50 2.93
C GLU A 58 -4.90 -11.81 1.85
N LYS A 59 -6.09 -11.19 1.95
CA LYS A 59 -7.12 -11.32 0.91
C LYS A 59 -6.62 -10.76 -0.42
N LEU A 60 -5.93 -9.62 -0.38
CA LEU A 60 -5.28 -9.00 -1.53
C LEU A 60 -4.29 -9.96 -2.22
N LEU A 61 -3.49 -10.74 -1.47
CA LEU A 61 -2.62 -11.76 -2.07
C LEU A 61 -3.41 -12.89 -2.75
N THR A 62 -4.61 -13.20 -2.25
CA THR A 62 -5.49 -14.19 -2.88
C THR A 62 -6.09 -13.64 -4.16
N ASP A 63 -6.53 -12.39 -4.14
CA ASP A 63 -7.11 -11.69 -5.28
C ASP A 63 -6.06 -11.51 -6.40
N MET A 64 -4.82 -11.12 -6.04
CA MET A 64 -3.70 -10.94 -6.96
C MET A 64 -3.32 -12.17 -7.78
N LYS A 65 -3.70 -13.38 -7.35
CA LYS A 65 -3.47 -14.63 -8.12
C LYS A 65 -4.48 -14.84 -9.24
N ARG A 66 -5.58 -14.09 -9.22
CA ARG A 66 -6.68 -14.20 -10.17
C ARG A 66 -6.42 -13.28 -11.35
N LEU A 67 -6.83 -13.70 -12.56
CA LEU A 67 -6.61 -12.93 -13.79
C LEU A 67 -7.34 -11.57 -13.75
N GLU A 68 -8.48 -11.54 -13.06
CA GLU A 68 -9.39 -10.41 -12.91
C GLU A 68 -8.82 -9.29 -12.03
N PHE A 69 -7.73 -9.54 -11.29
CA PHE A 69 -7.13 -8.52 -10.42
C PHE A 69 -6.66 -7.30 -11.20
N ARG A 70 -6.19 -7.50 -12.44
CA ARG A 70 -5.81 -6.38 -13.32
C ARG A 70 -7.00 -5.46 -13.58
N ASP A 71 -8.17 -6.03 -13.85
CA ASP A 71 -9.37 -5.25 -14.16
C ASP A 71 -9.89 -4.53 -12.91
N THR A 72 -9.84 -5.19 -11.75
CA THR A 72 -10.11 -4.54 -10.46
C THR A 72 -9.17 -3.36 -10.19
N PHE A 73 -7.88 -3.52 -10.48
CA PHE A 73 -6.91 -2.42 -10.34
C PHE A 73 -7.15 -1.31 -11.37
N LEU A 74 -7.58 -1.63 -12.59
CA LEU A 74 -7.98 -0.64 -13.58
C LEU A 74 -9.17 0.20 -13.09
N ASP A 75 -10.19 -0.44 -12.53
CA ASP A 75 -11.37 0.26 -11.98
C ASP A 75 -10.98 1.19 -10.82
N PHE A 76 -10.08 0.73 -9.94
CA PHE A 76 -9.48 1.57 -8.90
C PHE A 76 -8.80 2.82 -9.47
N VAL A 77 -7.98 2.66 -10.52
CA VAL A 77 -7.32 3.79 -11.20
C VAL A 77 -8.35 4.76 -11.78
N ARG A 78 -9.36 4.28 -12.52
CA ARG A 78 -10.38 5.14 -13.13
C ARG A 78 -11.22 5.89 -12.10
N LYS A 79 -11.50 5.26 -10.96
CA LYS A 79 -12.17 5.90 -9.83
C LYS A 79 -11.35 7.08 -9.31
N LEU A 80 -10.07 6.89 -9.03
CA LEU A 80 -9.21 7.96 -8.51
C LEU A 80 -8.98 9.09 -9.52
N GLU A 81 -8.90 8.78 -10.81
CA GLU A 81 -8.84 9.82 -11.86
C GLU A 81 -10.12 10.66 -11.89
N LYS A 82 -11.31 10.04 -11.79
CA LYS A 82 -12.60 10.75 -11.70
C LYS A 82 -12.70 11.62 -10.44
N GLU A 83 -12.05 11.22 -9.36
CA GLU A 83 -11.92 12.02 -8.13
C GLU A 83 -10.87 13.14 -8.24
N GLY A 84 -10.22 13.31 -9.40
CA GLY A 84 -9.21 14.34 -9.63
C GLY A 84 -7.88 14.09 -8.91
N LYS A 85 -7.57 12.84 -8.53
CA LYS A 85 -6.29 12.52 -7.88
C LYS A 85 -5.15 12.58 -8.90
N ALA A 86 -4.00 13.10 -8.46
CA ALA A 86 -2.81 13.21 -9.29
C ALA A 86 -2.31 11.83 -9.77
N GLY A 87 -1.79 11.77 -11.00
CA GLY A 87 -1.23 10.55 -11.58
C GLY A 87 -0.12 9.93 -10.74
N SER A 88 0.82 10.75 -10.26
CA SER A 88 1.92 10.33 -9.39
C SER A 88 1.45 9.76 -8.05
N TYR A 89 0.29 10.19 -7.56
CA TYR A 89 -0.35 9.62 -6.38
C TYR A 89 -0.90 8.21 -6.66
N ILE A 90 -1.60 8.02 -7.78
CA ILE A 90 -2.12 6.71 -8.21
C ILE A 90 -0.97 5.74 -8.52
N ALA A 91 0.10 6.23 -9.15
CA ALA A 91 1.32 5.48 -9.47
C ALA A 91 1.94 4.82 -8.23
N ARG A 92 1.85 5.48 -7.07
CA ARG A 92 2.39 4.95 -5.81
C ARG A 92 1.70 3.64 -5.42
N PHE A 93 0.38 3.53 -5.57
CA PHE A 93 -0.33 2.27 -5.32
C PHE A 93 0.17 1.17 -6.25
N LYS A 94 0.27 1.43 -7.55
CA LYS A 94 0.82 0.48 -8.54
C LYS A 94 2.19 -0.07 -8.13
N ARG A 95 3.12 0.81 -7.72
CA ARG A 95 4.48 0.45 -7.27
C ARG A 95 4.45 -0.40 -6.00
N VAL A 96 3.60 -0.04 -5.05
CA VAL A 96 3.46 -0.73 -3.76
C VAL A 96 2.88 -2.13 -3.94
N LEU A 97 1.81 -2.27 -4.72
CA LEU A 97 1.18 -3.56 -5.02
C LEU A 97 2.13 -4.51 -5.77
N ARG A 98 2.91 -4.00 -6.73
CA ARG A 98 3.99 -4.75 -7.40
C ARG A 98 5.08 -5.21 -6.43
N SER A 99 5.49 -4.36 -5.50
CA SER A 99 6.49 -4.71 -4.48
C SER A 99 5.97 -5.80 -3.52
N TRP A 100 4.73 -5.64 -3.03
CA TRP A 100 4.10 -6.56 -2.11
C TRP A 100 3.88 -7.95 -2.74
N SER A 101 3.29 -8.00 -3.94
CA SER A 101 3.07 -9.25 -4.68
C SER A 101 4.39 -9.97 -4.98
N LYS A 102 5.39 -9.25 -5.51
CA LYS A 102 6.71 -9.82 -5.82
C LYS A 102 7.40 -10.41 -4.58
N PHE A 103 7.36 -9.72 -3.44
CA PHE A 103 7.93 -10.25 -2.20
C PHE A 103 7.25 -11.55 -1.73
N ASN A 104 5.97 -11.73 -2.06
CA ASN A 104 5.20 -12.93 -1.75
C ASN A 104 5.21 -13.97 -2.88
N GLY A 105 6.09 -13.82 -3.89
CA GLY A 105 6.22 -14.79 -4.99
C GLY A 105 5.04 -14.78 -5.96
N ILE A 106 4.29 -13.68 -6.05
CA ILE A 106 3.16 -13.52 -6.98
C ILE A 106 3.58 -12.55 -8.07
N GLU A 107 3.57 -13.02 -9.31
CA GLU A 107 3.74 -12.16 -10.48
C GLU A 107 2.40 -11.59 -10.92
N ILE A 108 2.27 -10.26 -10.90
CA ILE A 108 1.09 -9.55 -11.36
C ILE A 108 1.43 -8.66 -12.56
N LYS A 109 0.56 -8.67 -13.58
CA LYS A 109 0.67 -7.79 -14.74
C LYS A 109 -0.28 -6.60 -14.58
N LEU A 110 0.20 -5.57 -13.88
CA LEU A 110 -0.52 -4.28 -13.77
C LEU A 110 -0.13 -3.34 -14.91
N ASP A 111 -0.34 -3.75 -16.15
CA ASP A 111 -0.10 -2.94 -17.34
C ASP A 111 -1.30 -2.02 -17.59
N VAL A 112 -1.53 -1.15 -16.60
CA VAL A 112 -2.57 -0.13 -16.56
C VAL A 112 -1.91 1.23 -16.70
N ASN A 113 -2.33 1.99 -17.72
CA ASN A 113 -1.86 3.35 -17.95
C ASN A 113 -2.55 4.32 -16.99
N ILE A 114 -1.77 5.22 -16.40
CA ILE A 114 -2.22 6.24 -15.46
C ILE A 114 -1.93 7.59 -16.10
N ALA A 115 -2.94 8.46 -16.21
CA ALA A 115 -2.72 9.81 -16.73
C ALA A 115 -1.71 10.55 -15.84
N ASN A 116 -0.73 11.22 -16.46
CA ASN A 116 0.27 12.05 -15.77
C ASN A 116 1.06 11.30 -14.68
N GLU A 117 1.33 9.99 -14.88
CA GLU A 117 2.01 9.10 -13.91
C GLU A 117 3.38 9.65 -13.44
N ASN A 118 4.06 10.39 -14.31
CA ASN A 118 5.41 10.91 -14.08
C ASN A 118 5.45 12.42 -13.79
N GLU A 119 4.31 13.09 -13.77
CA GLU A 119 4.27 14.51 -13.39
C GLU A 119 4.44 14.62 -11.87
N SER A 120 5.50 15.32 -11.47
CA SER A 120 5.63 15.80 -10.09
C SER A 120 4.90 17.14 -9.99
N PRO A 121 4.21 17.42 -8.87
CA PRO A 121 3.59 18.73 -8.63
C PRO A 121 4.58 19.89 -8.79
#